data_AF-A0A2P7B679-F1
#
_entry.id   AF-A0A2P7B679-F1
#
_cell.length_a   1.000
_cell.length_b   1.000
_cell.length_c   1.000
_cell.angle_alpha   90.00
_cell.angle_beta   90.00
_cell.angle_gamma   90.00
#
_symmetry.space_group_name_H-M   'P 1'
#
loop_
_entity.id
_entity.type
_entity.pdbx_description
1 polymer ?
#
loop_
_entity_poly.entity_id
_entity_poly.type
_entity_poly.pdbx_seq_one_letter_code
_entity_poly.pdbx_strand_id
1 'polypeptide(L)'
;MTIARAFLESAQNQVTIAQSGTLGNPIAATIVNAAIAYTDALTAAFGNKINQQDHSAVVKTLRQVMGNRLPKAQETRLSRILGNKDLAQYGGRFMLLAEAQSLLSQLEEYATWAESELVRA
;
A
#
# COMPACT_ATOMS: atom_id res chain seq x y z
N MET A 1 -5.00 10.15 7.52
CA MET A 1 -5.70 9.88 6.24
C MET A 1 -5.17 10.74 5.09
N THR A 2 -4.96 12.05 5.26
CA THR A 2 -4.48 12.97 4.20
C THR A 2 -3.19 12.53 3.51
N ILE A 3 -2.18 12.10 4.28
CA ILE A 3 -0.90 11.62 3.74
C ILE A 3 -1.08 10.35 2.88
N ALA A 4 -1.92 9.40 3.33
CA ALA A 4 -2.17 8.16 2.60
C ALA A 4 -2.85 8.43 1.24
N ARG A 5 -3.84 9.32 1.21
CA ARG A 5 -4.51 9.77 -0.01
C ARG A 5 -3.56 10.47 -0.96
N ALA A 6 -2.69 11.35 -0.45
CA ALA A 6 -1.69 12.04 -1.26
C ALA A 6 -0.72 11.07 -1.96
N PHE A 7 -0.31 9.99 -1.27
CA PHE A 7 0.50 8.94 -1.91
C PHE A 7 -0.26 8.15 -2.98
N LEU A 8 -1.54 7.83 -2.74
CA LEU A 8 -2.38 7.17 -3.75
C LEU A 8 -2.53 8.05 -5.00
N GLU A 9 -2.89 9.33 -4.81
CA GLU A 9 -3.01 10.30 -5.91
C GLU A 9 -1.68 10.44 -6.66
N SER A 10 -0.55 10.49 -5.94
CA SER A 10 0.78 10.53 -6.56
C SER A 10 1.05 9.29 -7.41
N ALA A 11 0.71 8.08 -6.94
CA ALA A 11 0.86 6.85 -7.71
C ALA A 11 -0.02 6.83 -8.97
N GLN A 12 -1.27 7.30 -8.86
CA GLN A 12 -2.19 7.43 -10.00
C GLN A 12 -1.65 8.41 -11.04
N ASN A 13 -1.15 9.57 -10.60
CA ASN A 13 -0.55 10.57 -11.47
C ASN A 13 0.71 10.02 -12.18
N GLN A 14 1.57 9.29 -11.46
CA GLN A 14 2.75 8.66 -12.03
C GLN A 14 2.40 7.66 -13.14
N VAL A 15 1.38 6.82 -12.93
CA VAL A 15 0.88 5.89 -13.97
C VAL A 15 0.29 6.66 -15.15
N THR A 16 -0.45 7.73 -14.90
CA THR A 16 -1.14 8.53 -15.93
C THR A 16 -0.14 9.21 -16.87
N ILE A 17 0.98 9.73 -16.35
CA ILE A 17 1.99 10.43 -17.16
C ILE A 17 3.07 9.49 -17.72
N ALA A 18 3.11 8.23 -17.27
CA ALA A 18 4.12 7.27 -17.70
C ALA A 18 4.00 6.97 -19.20
N GLN A 19 5.15 6.85 -19.85
CA GLN A 19 5.24 6.54 -21.27
C GLN A 19 5.76 5.11 -21.47
N SER A 20 5.65 4.59 -22.69
CA SER A 20 6.28 3.31 -23.05
C SER A 20 7.77 3.33 -22.70
N GLY A 21 8.22 2.32 -21.96
CA GLY A 21 9.61 2.24 -21.48
C GLY A 21 9.87 2.87 -20.12
N THR A 22 8.89 3.53 -19.49
CA THR A 22 9.00 3.96 -18.09
C THR A 22 9.21 2.75 -17.17
N LEU A 23 10.21 2.83 -16.30
CA LEU A 23 10.43 1.83 -15.26
C LEU A 23 9.32 1.90 -14.22
N GLY A 24 8.76 0.76 -13.86
CA GLY A 24 7.70 0.63 -12.86
C GLY A 24 8.22 0.75 -11.42
N ASN A 25 9.52 0.57 -11.17
CA ASN A 25 10.07 0.54 -9.81
C ASN A 25 9.77 1.83 -8.99
N PRO A 26 9.96 3.06 -9.52
CA PRO A 26 9.62 4.27 -8.77
C PRO A 26 8.12 4.37 -8.46
N ILE A 27 7.27 3.94 -9.39
CA ILE A 27 5.81 3.91 -9.20
C ILE A 27 5.45 2.93 -8.08
N ALA A 28 6.04 1.74 -8.11
CA ALA A 28 5.86 0.73 -7.08
C ALA A 28 6.33 1.21 -5.69
N ALA A 29 7.40 2.00 -5.61
CA ALA A 29 7.84 2.58 -4.34
C ALA A 29 6.78 3.54 -3.77
N THR A 30 6.19 4.39 -4.62
CA THR A 30 5.07 5.28 -4.23
C THR A 30 3.85 4.46 -3.78
N ILE A 31 3.52 3.39 -4.49
CA ILE A 31 2.40 2.48 -4.15
C ILE A 31 2.61 1.82 -2.78
N VAL A 32 3.82 1.33 -2.50
CA VAL A 32 4.17 0.73 -1.20
C VAL A 32 4.03 1.74 -0.08
N ASN A 33 4.51 2.98 -0.28
CA ASN A 33 4.37 4.05 0.71
C ASN A 33 2.90 4.38 0.98
N ALA A 34 2.04 4.40 -0.05
CA ALA A 34 0.61 4.58 0.13
C ALA A 34 -0.01 3.46 1.00
N ALA A 35 0.30 2.20 0.70
CA ALA A 35 -0.22 1.06 1.45
C ALA A 35 0.20 1.08 2.93
N ILE A 36 1.45 1.47 3.20
CA ILE A 36 1.95 1.66 4.58
C ILE A 36 1.16 2.76 5.27
N ALA A 37 1.02 3.94 4.64
CA ALA A 37 0.31 5.08 5.22
C ALA A 37 -1.18 4.79 5.51
N TYR A 38 -1.86 4.02 4.64
CA TYR A 38 -3.22 3.54 4.92
C TYR A 38 -3.26 2.57 6.10
N THR A 39 -2.28 1.69 6.18
CA THR A 39 -2.21 0.70 7.26
C THR A 39 -1.91 1.36 8.61
N ASP A 40 -1.00 2.32 8.65
CA ASP A 40 -0.72 3.12 9.85
C ASP A 40 -1.95 3.89 10.32
N ALA A 41 -2.74 4.44 9.39
CA ALA A 41 -4.00 5.10 9.73
C ALA A 41 -4.99 4.13 10.40
N LEU A 42 -5.12 2.90 9.87
CA LEU A 42 -5.97 1.87 10.46
C LEU A 42 -5.47 1.45 11.84
N THR A 43 -4.18 1.16 12.00
CA THR A 43 -3.63 0.71 13.29
C THR A 43 -3.68 1.82 14.35
N ALA A 44 -3.53 3.09 13.94
CA ALA A 44 -3.70 4.23 14.83
C ALA A 44 -5.15 4.35 15.29
N ALA A 45 -6.11 4.29 14.36
CA ALA A 45 -7.54 4.44 14.67
C ALA A 45 -8.09 3.32 15.56
N PHE A 46 -7.75 2.06 15.26
CA PHE A 46 -8.35 0.90 15.93
C PHE A 46 -7.52 0.34 17.09
N GLY A 47 -6.24 0.69 17.18
CA GLY A 47 -5.31 0.09 18.14
C GLY A 47 -4.44 1.07 18.90
N ASN A 48 -4.55 2.38 18.63
CA ASN A 48 -3.66 3.42 19.14
C ASN A 48 -2.16 3.06 18.96
N LYS A 49 -1.84 2.37 17.86
CA LYS A 49 -0.49 1.93 17.50
C LYS A 49 -0.10 2.51 16.14
N ILE A 50 1.04 3.18 16.08
CA ILE A 50 1.63 3.62 14.82
C ILE A 50 2.87 2.76 14.58
N ASN A 51 2.86 1.93 13.53
CA ASN A 51 3.92 0.96 13.30
C ASN A 51 4.98 1.52 12.35
N GLN A 52 5.74 2.53 12.81
CA GLN A 52 6.65 3.30 11.95
C GLN A 52 8.01 2.64 11.67
N GLN A 53 8.36 1.51 12.30
CA GLN A 53 9.75 0.99 12.25
C GLN A 53 9.89 -0.44 11.76
N ASP A 54 8.82 -1.27 11.82
CA ASP A 54 8.87 -2.65 11.34
C ASP A 54 7.84 -2.88 10.24
N HIS A 55 8.24 -2.53 9.01
CA HIS A 55 7.44 -2.77 7.81
C HIS A 55 7.27 -4.26 7.52
N SER A 56 8.14 -5.14 8.05
CA SER A 56 7.99 -6.59 7.93
C SER A 56 6.86 -7.12 8.84
N ALA A 57 6.61 -6.42 9.96
CA ALA A 57 5.53 -6.76 10.89
C ALA A 57 4.18 -6.04 10.59
N VAL A 58 4.11 -5.15 9.59
CA VAL A 58 2.90 -4.34 9.30
C VAL A 58 1.63 -5.19 9.16
N VAL A 59 1.68 -6.30 8.41
CA VAL A 59 0.52 -7.17 8.20
C VAL A 59 0.07 -7.84 9.51
N LYS A 60 1.05 -8.30 10.30
CA LYS A 60 0.80 -8.93 11.60
C LYS A 60 0.18 -7.93 12.58
N THR A 61 0.71 -6.72 12.66
CA THR A 61 0.18 -5.65 13.52
C THR A 61 -1.24 -5.29 13.11
N LEU A 62 -1.52 -5.15 11.81
CA LEU A 62 -2.88 -4.87 11.32
C LEU A 62 -3.85 -5.99 11.71
N ARG A 63 -3.48 -7.26 11.54
CA ARG A 63 -4.29 -8.41 11.94
C ARG A 63 -4.57 -8.41 13.45
N GLN A 64 -3.58 -8.11 14.28
CA GLN A 64 -3.75 -8.05 15.73
C GLN A 64 -4.73 -6.95 16.16
N VAL A 65 -4.69 -5.79 15.49
CA VAL A 65 -5.54 -4.65 15.81
C VAL A 65 -6.97 -4.84 15.28
N MET A 66 -7.11 -5.26 14.02
CA MET A 66 -8.41 -5.35 13.35
C MET A 66 -9.15 -6.66 13.63
N GLY A 67 -8.45 -7.74 13.99
CA GLY A 67 -9.04 -9.06 14.22
C GLY A 67 -9.89 -9.52 13.02
N ASN A 68 -11.16 -9.83 13.28
CA ASN A 68 -12.12 -10.29 12.27
C ASN A 68 -12.55 -9.20 11.27
N ARG A 69 -12.30 -7.92 11.57
CA ARG A 69 -12.59 -6.82 10.65
C ARG A 69 -11.60 -6.75 9.48
N LEU A 70 -10.45 -7.43 9.56
CA LEU A 70 -9.51 -7.55 8.43
C LEU A 70 -9.89 -8.77 7.57
N PRO A 71 -10.47 -8.59 6.37
CA PRO A 71 -10.77 -9.71 5.49
C PRO A 71 -9.47 -10.37 5.02
N LYS A 72 -9.49 -11.70 4.82
CA LYS A 72 -8.30 -12.43 4.35
C LYS A 72 -7.79 -11.93 3.00
N ALA A 73 -8.71 -11.49 2.13
CA ALA A 73 -8.38 -10.90 0.83
C ALA A 73 -7.51 -9.64 0.98
N GLN A 74 -7.86 -8.75 1.92
CA GLN A 74 -7.14 -7.50 2.14
C GLN A 74 -5.77 -7.74 2.78
N GLU A 75 -5.68 -8.68 3.71
CA GLU A 75 -4.39 -9.11 4.29
C GLU A 75 -3.44 -9.67 3.21
N THR A 76 -3.97 -10.50 2.30
CA THR A 76 -3.21 -11.06 1.18
C THR A 76 -2.78 -9.97 0.21
N ARG A 77 -3.67 -9.02 -0.09
CA ARG A 77 -3.41 -7.88 -0.96
C ARG A 77 -2.30 -6.98 -0.42
N LEU A 78 -2.38 -6.61 0.86
CA LEU A 78 -1.36 -5.86 1.54
C LEU A 78 0.00 -6.58 1.51
N SER A 79 0.00 -7.89 1.80
CA SER A 79 1.23 -8.70 1.76
C SER A 79 1.89 -8.69 0.37
N ARG A 80 1.09 -8.79 -0.71
CA ARG A 80 1.59 -8.70 -2.09
C ARG A 80 2.17 -7.33 -2.42
N ILE A 81 1.50 -6.25 -2.00
CA ILE A 81 2.00 -4.89 -2.21
C ILE A 81 3.35 -4.71 -1.51
N LEU A 82 3.42 -5.06 -0.22
CA LEU A 82 4.63 -4.90 0.59
C LEU A 82 5.79 -5.80 0.12
N GLY A 83 5.49 -6.98 -0.43
CA GLY A 83 6.50 -7.87 -1.01
C GLY A 83 7.26 -7.26 -2.20
N ASN A 84 6.74 -6.19 -2.81
CA ASN A 84 7.43 -5.45 -3.88
C ASN A 84 8.35 -4.33 -3.37
N LYS A 85 8.39 -4.06 -2.06
CA LYS A 85 9.19 -2.98 -1.47
C LYS A 85 10.67 -3.07 -1.84
N ASP A 86 11.30 -4.20 -1.56
CA ASP A 86 12.74 -4.36 -1.78
C ASP A 86 13.09 -4.31 -3.26
N LEU A 87 12.18 -4.79 -4.11
CA LEU A 87 12.31 -4.75 -5.56
C LEU A 87 12.19 -3.33 -6.11
N ALA A 88 11.26 -2.55 -5.57
CA ALA A 88 11.04 -1.16 -5.92
C ALA A 88 12.18 -0.25 -5.44
N GLN A 89 12.77 -0.52 -4.28
CA GLN A 89 13.76 0.35 -3.63
C GLN A 89 15.22 -0.01 -3.95
N TYR A 90 15.55 -1.30 -4.04
CA TYR A 90 16.94 -1.76 -4.19
C TYR A 90 17.26 -2.35 -5.57
N GLY A 91 16.29 -2.34 -6.49
CA GLY A 91 16.55 -2.53 -7.93
C GLY A 91 17.00 -3.94 -8.34
N GLY A 92 16.64 -4.98 -7.57
CA GLY A 92 17.04 -6.36 -7.86
C GLY A 92 16.59 -6.88 -9.24
N ARG A 93 15.59 -6.24 -9.86
CA ARG A 93 15.25 -6.36 -11.29
C ARG A 93 14.48 -5.12 -11.76
N PHE A 94 14.48 -4.89 -13.07
CA PHE A 94 13.56 -3.92 -13.69
C PHE A 94 12.12 -4.41 -13.55
N MET A 95 11.25 -3.52 -13.06
CA MET A 95 9.81 -3.69 -13.08
C MET A 95 9.25 -2.97 -14.29
N LEU A 96 8.37 -3.65 -15.04
CA LEU A 96 7.69 -3.07 -16.18
C LEU A 96 6.56 -2.14 -15.72
N LEU A 97 6.21 -1.16 -16.55
CA LEU A 97 5.06 -0.27 -16.29
C LEU A 97 3.76 -1.07 -16.07
N ALA A 98 3.54 -2.15 -16.82
CA ALA A 98 2.37 -3.01 -16.67
C ALA A 98 2.31 -3.72 -15.29
N GLU A 99 3.46 -4.10 -14.72
CA GLU A 99 3.53 -4.66 -13.37
C GLU A 99 3.14 -3.60 -12.33
N ALA A 100 3.62 -2.35 -12.49
CA ALA A 100 3.26 -1.25 -11.62
C ALA A 100 1.77 -0.87 -11.72
N GLN A 101 1.18 -0.91 -12.91
CA GLN A 101 -0.26 -0.71 -13.11
C GLN A 101 -1.10 -1.78 -12.39
N SER A 102 -0.70 -3.05 -12.49
CA SER A 102 -1.35 -4.14 -11.76
C SER A 102 -1.26 -3.91 -10.24
N LEU A 103 -0.11 -3.45 -9.75
CA LEU A 103 0.09 -3.12 -8.34
C LEU A 103 -0.77 -1.92 -7.89
N LEU A 104 -0.96 -0.92 -8.76
CA LEU A 104 -1.82 0.23 -8.48
C LEU A 104 -3.27 -0.21 -8.28
N SER A 105 -3.81 -1.09 -9.13
CA SER A 105 -5.17 -1.62 -8.94
C SER A 105 -5.32 -2.33 -7.58
N GLN A 106 -4.30 -3.07 -7.15
CA GLN A 106 -4.30 -3.66 -5.81
C GLN A 106 -4.32 -2.58 -4.71
N LEU A 107 -3.55 -1.50 -4.86
CA LEU A 107 -3.57 -0.41 -3.90
C LEU A 107 -4.95 0.27 -3.84
N GLU A 108 -5.59 0.54 -4.98
CA GLU A 108 -6.89 1.21 -5.05
C GLU A 108 -7.98 0.39 -4.35
N GLU A 109 -8.00 -0.93 -4.57
CA GLU A 109 -8.95 -1.81 -3.90
C GLU A 109 -8.68 -1.93 -2.38
N TYR A 110 -7.40 -1.86 -1.96
CA TYR A 110 -7.03 -1.82 -0.54
C TYR A 110 -7.44 -0.50 0.12
N ALA A 111 -7.13 0.63 -0.54
CA ALA A 111 -7.46 1.98 -0.08
C ALA A 111 -8.97 2.15 0.08
N THR A 112 -9.77 1.71 -0.89
CA THR A 112 -11.23 1.74 -0.81
C THR A 112 -11.74 1.03 0.45
N TRP A 113 -11.23 -0.16 0.76
CA TRP A 113 -11.59 -0.88 1.98
C TRP A 113 -11.10 -0.14 3.24
N ALA A 114 -9.84 0.29 3.26
CA ALA A 114 -9.25 0.99 4.40
C ALA A 114 -10.02 2.27 4.75
N GLU A 115 -10.40 3.06 3.75
CA GLU A 115 -11.23 4.24 3.94
C GLU A 115 -12.61 3.90 4.47
N SER A 116 -13.24 2.83 3.97
CA SER A 116 -14.54 2.38 4.48
C SER A 116 -14.49 1.95 5.95
N GLU A 117 -13.37 1.37 6.41
CA GLU A 117 -13.17 1.03 7.81
C GLU A 117 -12.90 2.28 8.65
N LEU A 118 -12.10 3.22 8.16
CA LEU A 118 -11.80 4.47 8.88
C LEU A 118 -13.01 5.38 9.07
N VAL A 119 -14.00 5.31 8.18
CA VAL A 119 -15.30 5.99 8.37
C VAL A 119 -16.12 5.33 9.51
N ARG A 120 -15.85 4.06 9.82
CA ARG A 120 -16.52 3.28 10.87
C ARG A 120 -15.71 3.19 12.18
N ALA A 121 -14.57 3.88 12.26
CA ALA A 121 -13.72 3.92 13.45
C ALA A 121 -14.24 4.97 14.43
#